data_AF-A0A6P5R0P0-F1
#
_entry.id   AF-A0A6P5R0P0-F1
#
_cell.length_a   1.000
_cell.length_b   1.000
_cell.length_c   1.000
_cell.angle_alpha   90.00
_cell.angle_beta   90.00
_cell.angle_gamma   90.00
#
_symmetry.space_group_name_H-M   'P 1'
#
loop_
_entity.id
_entity.type
_entity.pdbx_description
1 polymer ?
#
loop_
_entity_poly.entity_id
_entity_poly.type
_entity_poly.pdbx_seq_one_letter_code
_entity_poly.pdbx_strand_id
1 'polypeptide(L)'
;MLPSSQPHFSGALLLVVVSNLLLWEKVASIPECQTEENGCSDPLVITFKNALQRAEVINILADKMHEEFYHNPFSAAQFETLVSRMYRHDEEVLRARNHCHSNVTNPPAHGPEHENLKTKRYLKTMINFMGAWITPVYYLVEVLSDMKDVPESIYSKAQEIELKFREIHDDLTWVLKKVYPKITFWEKTIIWEYLPGLRSTDTSKKFLAMFNLSHCLRVDIFFIKYHLSALMCRITGQDC
;
A
#
# COMPACT_ATOMS: atom_id res chain seq x y z
N MET A 1 -73.73 1.74 35.98
CA MET A 1 -72.78 1.00 36.84
C MET A 1 -71.56 0.63 35.98
N LEU A 2 -70.38 1.12 36.38
CA LEU A 2 -69.03 0.72 35.91
C LEU A 2 -68.74 -0.78 36.26
N PRO A 3 -67.61 -1.43 35.86
CA PRO A 3 -66.28 -0.86 35.52
C PRO A 3 -65.52 -1.52 34.33
N SER A 4 -64.63 -0.76 33.68
CA SER A 4 -63.13 -0.83 33.72
C SER A 4 -62.51 -2.03 32.99
N SER A 5 -61.70 -1.79 31.96
CA SER A 5 -60.24 -1.82 32.17
C SER A 5 -59.47 -0.78 31.34
N GLN A 6 -58.41 -0.28 31.97
CA GLN A 6 -57.51 0.82 31.62
C GLN A 6 -56.58 0.58 30.39
N PRO A 7 -55.94 1.67 29.90
CA PRO A 7 -55.09 1.69 28.71
C PRO A 7 -53.62 1.40 29.06
N HIS A 8 -52.86 0.89 28.10
CA HIS A 8 -51.40 0.96 28.15
C HIS A 8 -50.84 1.53 26.84
N PHE A 9 -50.45 2.79 26.96
CA PHE A 9 -49.40 3.43 26.17
C PHE A 9 -48.11 2.62 26.31
N SER A 10 -47.57 2.12 25.19
CA SER A 10 -46.14 1.78 25.02
C SER A 10 -45.97 1.36 23.56
N GLY A 11 -45.08 1.89 22.75
CA GLY A 11 -44.13 2.98 22.88
C GLY A 11 -43.70 3.30 21.45
N ALA A 12 -43.58 4.58 21.13
CA ALA A 12 -42.93 5.02 19.91
C ALA A 12 -41.47 4.56 19.97
N LEU A 13 -41.08 3.58 19.15
CA LEU A 13 -39.65 3.25 18.96
C LEU A 13 -39.46 2.43 17.70
N LEU A 14 -39.42 3.10 16.55
CA LEU A 14 -38.96 2.48 15.30
C LEU A 14 -38.44 3.53 14.31
N LEU A 15 -37.50 4.37 14.74
CA LEU A 15 -36.70 5.21 13.83
C LEU A 15 -35.29 5.46 14.38
N VAL A 16 -34.48 4.41 14.58
CA VAL A 16 -33.02 4.56 14.70
C VAL A 16 -32.29 3.35 14.13
N VAL A 17 -32.41 3.10 12.82
CA VAL A 17 -31.48 2.20 12.11
C VAL A 17 -31.19 2.74 10.71
N VAL A 18 -30.66 3.96 10.60
CA VAL A 18 -30.00 4.40 9.35
C VAL A 18 -28.74 5.25 9.59
N SER A 19 -28.28 5.42 10.83
CA SER A 19 -27.11 6.27 11.09
C SER A 19 -25.76 5.53 11.09
N ASN A 20 -25.74 4.20 10.94
CA ASN A 20 -24.49 3.41 10.99
C ASN A 20 -23.84 3.15 9.63
N LEU A 21 -24.40 3.65 8.53
CA LEU A 21 -23.85 3.46 7.17
C LEU A 21 -23.11 4.69 6.61
N LEU A 22 -23.03 5.80 7.35
CA LEU A 22 -22.39 7.05 6.90
C LEU A 22 -21.19 7.50 7.75
N LEU A 23 -20.69 6.65 8.65
CA LEU A 23 -19.56 6.96 9.55
C LEU A 23 -18.23 6.34 9.06
N TRP A 24 -17.94 6.47 7.77
CA TRP A 24 -16.62 6.15 7.20
C TRP A 24 -15.74 7.36 6.88
N GLU A 25 -16.11 8.54 7.40
CA GLU A 25 -15.11 9.58 7.64
C GLU A 25 -14.34 9.24 8.92
N LYS A 26 -13.37 8.32 8.82
CA LYS A 26 -12.23 8.34 9.74
C LYS A 26 -11.33 9.54 9.37
N VAL A 27 -11.80 10.74 9.66
CA VAL A 27 -10.87 11.81 10.03
C VAL A 27 -10.36 11.39 11.40
N ALA A 28 -9.21 10.71 11.43
CA ALA A 28 -8.47 10.57 12.66
C ALA A 28 -8.12 12.00 13.10
N SER A 29 -8.93 12.56 14.00
CA SER A 29 -8.63 13.83 14.65
C SER A 29 -7.32 13.64 15.38
N ILE A 30 -6.26 14.25 14.87
CA ILE A 30 -5.00 14.41 15.60
C ILE A 30 -5.39 15.02 16.96
N PRO A 31 -5.04 14.40 18.10
CA PRO A 31 -5.38 14.96 19.40
C PRO A 31 -4.88 16.41 19.47
N GLU A 32 -5.76 17.36 19.76
CA GLU A 32 -5.36 18.72 20.07
C GLU A 32 -4.42 18.67 21.28
N CYS A 33 -3.17 19.09 21.05
CA CYS A 33 -2.10 18.99 22.03
C CYS A 33 -2.45 19.78 23.30
N GLN A 34 -2.65 19.08 24.41
CA GLN A 34 -2.57 19.66 25.74
C GLN A 34 -1.09 19.74 26.13
N THR A 35 -0.59 20.97 26.24
CA THR A 35 0.77 21.26 26.68
C THR A 35 0.94 20.87 28.14
N GLU A 36 1.94 20.03 28.45
CA GLU A 36 2.89 20.24 29.55
C GLU A 36 4.10 19.28 29.46
N GLU A 37 5.28 19.86 29.67
CA GLU A 37 6.63 19.30 29.86
C GLU A 37 7.36 18.52 28.74
N ASN A 38 6.68 17.83 27.83
CA ASN A 38 7.32 17.26 26.61
C ASN A 38 6.58 17.75 25.37
N GLY A 39 7.17 18.69 24.65
CA GLY A 39 6.53 19.41 23.54
C GLY A 39 5.74 18.54 22.57
N CYS A 40 4.63 19.07 22.07
CA CYS A 40 3.78 18.45 21.04
C CYS A 40 4.68 17.93 19.90
N SER A 41 4.69 16.62 19.70
CA SER A 41 5.51 16.00 18.66
C SER A 41 5.06 16.52 17.29
N ASP A 42 6.02 16.99 16.49
CA ASP A 42 5.75 17.57 15.17
C ASP A 42 4.89 16.57 14.34
N PRO A 43 3.68 16.96 13.90
CA PRO A 43 2.84 16.10 13.09
C PRO A 43 3.55 15.54 11.85
N LEU A 44 4.48 16.28 11.24
CA LEU A 44 5.27 15.78 10.12
C LEU A 44 6.19 14.63 10.54
N VAL A 45 6.85 14.76 11.69
CA VAL A 45 7.71 13.70 12.26
C VAL A 45 6.89 12.46 12.56
N ILE A 46 5.73 12.60 13.21
CA ILE A 46 4.84 11.48 13.51
C ILE A 46 4.40 10.77 12.21
N THR A 47 3.97 11.53 11.20
CA THR A 47 3.53 10.97 9.92
C THR A 47 4.65 10.17 9.23
N PHE A 48 5.88 10.68 9.19
CA PHE A 48 7.00 9.93 8.62
C PHE A 48 7.35 8.68 9.42
N LYS A 49 7.35 8.75 10.77
CA LYS A 49 7.59 7.57 11.62
C LYS A 49 6.54 6.49 11.40
N ASN A 50 5.27 6.86 11.30
CA ASN A 50 4.19 5.93 10.99
C ASN A 50 4.36 5.34 9.57
N ALA A 51 4.73 6.14 8.58
CA ALA A 51 4.99 5.66 7.22
C ALA A 51 6.15 4.66 7.18
N LEU A 52 7.24 4.91 7.91
CA LEU A 52 8.38 4.00 8.04
C LEU A 52 7.98 2.69 8.73
N GLN A 53 7.17 2.76 9.80
CA GLN A 53 6.65 1.56 10.47
C GLN A 53 5.79 0.72 9.52
N ARG A 54 4.90 1.36 8.75
CA ARG A 54 4.08 0.66 7.74
C ARG A 54 4.94 0.05 6.64
N ALA A 55 5.99 0.73 6.19
CA ALA A 55 6.93 0.19 5.21
C ALA A 55 7.69 -1.04 5.77
N GLU A 56 8.02 -1.05 7.07
CA GLU A 56 8.59 -2.24 7.72
C GLU A 56 7.59 -3.41 7.76
N VAL A 57 6.32 -3.14 8.03
CA VAL A 57 5.27 -4.17 7.96
C VAL A 57 5.18 -4.73 6.54
N ILE A 58 5.13 -3.88 5.51
CA ILE A 58 5.12 -4.33 4.10
C ILE A 58 6.35 -5.19 3.81
N ASN A 59 7.55 -4.80 4.26
CA ASN A 59 8.78 -5.55 4.06
C ASN A 59 8.67 -6.99 4.58
N ILE A 60 8.21 -7.14 5.83
CA ILE A 60 8.02 -8.45 6.48
C ILE A 60 6.96 -9.28 5.73
N LEU A 61 5.84 -8.67 5.36
CA LEU A 61 4.74 -9.38 4.69
C LEU A 61 5.11 -9.77 3.25
N ALA A 62 5.84 -8.91 2.54
CA ALA A 62 6.31 -9.16 1.18
C ALA A 62 7.27 -10.35 1.15
N ASP A 63 8.23 -10.40 2.06
CA ASP A 63 9.14 -11.55 2.19
C ASP A 63 8.38 -12.83 2.52
N LYS A 64 7.47 -12.80 3.50
CA LYS A 64 6.68 -13.99 3.87
C LYS A 64 5.77 -14.46 2.73
N MET A 65 5.10 -13.55 2.05
CA MET A 65 4.22 -13.86 0.92
C MET A 65 5.03 -14.43 -0.25
N HIS A 66 6.21 -13.87 -0.51
CA HIS A 66 7.13 -14.41 -1.51
C HIS A 66 7.52 -15.84 -1.19
N GLU A 67 8.05 -16.11 0.01
CA GLU A 67 8.42 -17.46 0.41
C GLU A 67 7.22 -18.43 0.32
N GLU A 68 6.04 -17.98 0.71
CA GLU A 68 4.83 -18.78 0.65
C GLU A 68 4.43 -19.12 -0.80
N PHE A 69 4.60 -18.21 -1.77
CA PHE A 69 4.34 -18.52 -3.17
C PHE A 69 5.22 -19.67 -3.70
N TYR A 70 6.48 -19.76 -3.24
CA TYR A 70 7.41 -20.80 -3.69
C TYR A 70 7.15 -22.17 -3.06
N HIS A 71 6.54 -22.23 -1.87
CA HIS A 71 6.44 -23.48 -1.10
C HIS A 71 5.00 -23.98 -0.89
N ASN A 72 3.99 -23.11 -1.03
CA ASN A 72 2.60 -23.51 -0.84
C ASN A 72 2.06 -24.29 -2.05
N PRO A 73 1.34 -25.42 -1.86
CA PRO A 73 0.76 -26.21 -2.96
C PRO A 73 -0.10 -25.43 -3.94
N PHE A 74 -0.73 -24.34 -3.52
CA PHE A 74 -1.50 -23.43 -4.37
C PHE A 74 -0.68 -22.88 -5.56
N SER A 75 0.60 -22.60 -5.35
CA SER A 75 1.45 -21.82 -6.26
C SER A 75 2.79 -22.46 -6.59
N ALA A 76 3.30 -23.35 -5.74
CA ALA A 76 4.67 -23.86 -5.79
C ALA A 76 5.01 -24.48 -7.16
N ALA A 77 4.13 -25.31 -7.73
CA ALA A 77 4.37 -25.95 -9.03
C ALA A 77 4.48 -24.93 -10.18
N GLN A 78 3.70 -23.85 -10.13
CA GLN A 78 3.76 -22.78 -11.13
C GLN A 78 5.04 -21.96 -10.97
N PHE A 79 5.40 -21.63 -9.73
CA PHE A 79 6.65 -20.91 -9.42
C PHE A 79 7.89 -21.74 -9.76
N GLU A 80 7.90 -23.04 -9.51
CA GLU A 80 8.96 -23.96 -9.91
C GLU A 80 9.12 -24.00 -11.45
N THR A 81 7.99 -24.05 -12.17
CA THR A 81 7.99 -24.00 -13.64
C THR A 81 8.59 -22.68 -14.15
N LEU A 82 8.21 -21.55 -13.55
CA LEU A 82 8.77 -20.24 -13.88
C LEU A 82 10.28 -20.18 -13.60
N VAL A 83 10.71 -20.65 -12.44
CA VAL A 83 12.15 -20.73 -12.08
C VAL A 83 12.92 -21.60 -13.07
N SER A 84 12.38 -22.75 -13.48
CA SER A 84 13.00 -23.62 -14.47
C SER A 84 13.12 -22.92 -15.83
N ARG A 85 12.07 -22.24 -16.29
CA ARG A 85 12.09 -21.41 -17.51
C ARG A 85 13.14 -20.30 -17.42
N MET A 86 13.23 -19.64 -16.27
CA MET A 86 14.23 -18.60 -16.01
C MET A 86 15.67 -19.14 -16.13
N TYR A 87 15.97 -20.31 -15.55
CA TYR A 87 17.30 -20.94 -15.68
C TYR A 87 17.62 -21.36 -17.12
N ARG A 88 16.59 -21.62 -17.93
CA ARG A 88 16.73 -21.90 -19.37
C ARG A 88 16.79 -20.63 -20.23
N HIS A 89 16.89 -19.46 -19.59
CA HIS A 89 16.96 -18.15 -20.25
C HIS A 89 15.72 -17.82 -21.10
N ASP A 90 14.55 -18.26 -20.66
CA ASP A 90 13.28 -17.80 -21.22
C ASP A 90 13.16 -16.27 -21.04
N GLU A 91 13.10 -15.54 -22.16
CA GLU A 91 13.12 -14.08 -22.17
C GLU A 91 11.93 -13.45 -21.45
N GLU A 92 10.73 -14.06 -21.56
CA GLU A 92 9.53 -13.57 -20.91
C GLU A 92 9.67 -13.65 -19.39
N VAL A 93 10.15 -14.79 -18.88
CA VAL A 93 10.32 -14.98 -17.43
C VAL A 93 11.49 -14.17 -16.89
N LEU A 94 12.59 -14.03 -17.64
CA LEU A 94 13.69 -13.15 -17.27
C LEU A 94 13.26 -11.69 -17.21
N ARG A 95 12.43 -11.24 -18.16
CA ARG A 95 11.84 -9.90 -18.13
C ARG A 95 10.93 -9.74 -16.93
N ALA A 96 10.06 -10.71 -16.66
CA ALA A 96 9.19 -10.70 -15.49
C ALA A 96 9.99 -10.72 -14.18
N ARG A 97 11.18 -11.33 -14.15
CA ARG A 97 12.07 -11.27 -13.00
C ARG A 97 12.73 -9.90 -12.84
N ASN A 98 13.23 -9.31 -13.92
CA ASN A 98 14.15 -8.17 -13.83
C ASN A 98 13.51 -6.80 -14.05
N HIS A 99 12.27 -6.75 -14.54
CA HIS A 99 11.61 -5.49 -14.89
C HIS A 99 10.47 -5.12 -13.92
N CYS A 100 10.70 -4.08 -13.13
CA CYS A 100 9.70 -3.51 -12.22
C CYS A 100 9.11 -2.23 -12.82
N HIS A 101 7.78 -2.14 -12.85
CA HIS A 101 7.02 -1.00 -13.42
C HIS A 101 7.35 0.33 -12.74
N SER A 102 7.67 0.25 -11.46
CA SER A 102 8.02 1.34 -10.55
C SER A 102 9.41 1.94 -10.81
N ASN A 103 10.29 1.25 -11.56
CA ASN A 103 11.62 1.78 -11.91
C ASN A 103 11.55 3.13 -12.64
N VAL A 104 10.45 3.40 -13.35
CA VAL A 104 10.21 4.67 -14.06
C VAL A 104 9.95 5.84 -13.10
N THR A 105 9.48 5.55 -11.89
CA THR A 105 9.14 6.54 -10.87
C THR A 105 10.03 6.49 -9.64
N ASN A 106 10.91 5.49 -9.51
CA ASN A 106 11.86 5.37 -8.41
C ASN A 106 12.78 6.63 -8.35
N PRO A 107 12.81 7.37 -7.24
CA PRO A 107 13.76 8.47 -7.11
C PRO A 107 15.21 7.98 -7.17
N PRO A 108 16.16 8.82 -7.65
CA PRO A 108 17.58 8.49 -7.55
C PRO A 108 17.98 8.22 -6.09
N ALA A 109 18.66 7.11 -5.84
CA ALA A 109 19.05 6.69 -4.50
C ALA A 109 20.37 7.33 -4.01
N HIS A 110 21.22 7.83 -4.90
CA HIS A 110 22.51 8.44 -4.54
C HIS A 110 23.04 9.34 -5.67
N GLY A 111 24.13 10.04 -5.38
CA GLY A 111 24.86 10.86 -6.34
C GLY A 111 24.27 12.26 -6.54
N PRO A 112 24.87 13.03 -7.47
CA PRO A 112 24.53 14.45 -7.66
C PRO A 112 23.06 14.67 -8.02
N GLU A 113 22.43 13.73 -8.72
CA GLU A 113 21.00 13.81 -9.05
C GLU A 113 20.13 13.76 -7.79
N HIS A 114 20.48 12.91 -6.82
CA HIS A 114 19.78 12.81 -5.54
C HIS A 114 20.03 14.05 -4.66
N GLU A 115 21.29 14.44 -4.51
CA GLU A 115 21.69 15.57 -3.65
C GLU A 115 21.08 16.90 -4.11
N ASN A 116 21.06 17.14 -5.42
CA ASN A 116 20.52 18.37 -6.00
C ASN A 116 18.99 18.32 -6.20
N LEU A 117 18.33 17.20 -5.88
CA LEU A 117 16.89 17.06 -6.06
C LEU A 117 16.16 17.95 -5.04
N LYS A 118 15.55 19.04 -5.51
CA LYS A 118 14.71 19.92 -4.67
C LYS A 118 13.68 19.09 -3.91
N THR A 119 13.59 19.27 -2.59
CA THR A 119 12.70 18.49 -1.70
C THR A 119 11.27 18.38 -2.21
N LYS A 120 10.70 19.47 -2.72
CA LYS A 120 9.37 19.50 -3.36
C LYS A 120 9.24 18.51 -4.53
N ARG A 121 10.24 18.45 -5.40
CA ARG A 121 10.27 17.53 -6.54
C ARG A 121 10.47 16.10 -6.05
N TYR A 122 11.35 15.91 -5.07
CA TYR A 122 11.61 14.60 -4.46
C TYR A 122 10.34 13.98 -3.86
N LEU A 123 9.61 14.74 -3.03
CA LEU A 123 8.35 14.31 -2.44
C LEU A 123 7.30 13.94 -3.51
N LYS A 124 7.17 14.74 -4.58
CA LYS A 124 6.29 14.42 -5.71
C LYS A 124 6.71 13.14 -6.44
N THR A 125 8.00 12.91 -6.62
CA THR A 125 8.51 11.67 -7.22
C THR A 125 8.17 10.48 -6.32
N MET A 126 8.36 10.60 -5.01
CA MET A 126 8.03 9.54 -4.06
C MET A 126 6.52 9.22 -4.03
N ILE A 127 5.65 10.23 -4.10
CA ILE A 127 4.19 10.00 -4.20
C ILE A 127 3.86 9.21 -5.47
N ASN A 128 4.45 9.56 -6.63
CA ASN A 128 4.26 8.78 -7.86
C ASN A 128 4.83 7.36 -7.78
N PHE A 129 5.93 7.16 -7.04
CA PHE A 129 6.51 5.84 -6.82
C PHE A 129 5.59 4.97 -5.97
N MET A 130 5.03 5.50 -4.88
CA MET A 130 4.01 4.80 -4.08
C MET A 130 2.72 4.56 -4.87
N GLY A 131 2.27 5.54 -5.65
CA GLY A 131 1.06 5.44 -6.47
C GLY A 131 1.17 4.36 -7.55
N ALA A 132 2.37 4.11 -8.08
CA ALA A 132 2.63 3.04 -9.03
C ALA A 132 2.29 1.65 -8.46
N TRP A 133 2.38 1.47 -7.13
CA TRP A 133 2.09 0.21 -6.45
C TRP A 133 0.61 0.00 -6.10
N ILE A 134 -0.18 1.07 -5.92
CA ILE A 134 -1.58 0.99 -5.48
C ILE A 134 -2.40 0.08 -6.39
N THR A 135 -2.35 0.32 -7.71
CA THR A 135 -3.14 -0.46 -8.68
C THR A 135 -2.69 -1.92 -8.76
N PRO A 136 -1.40 -2.25 -8.89
CA PRO A 136 -0.93 -3.64 -8.85
C PRO A 136 -1.38 -4.43 -7.60
N VAL A 137 -1.23 -3.87 -6.40
CA VAL A 137 -1.58 -4.59 -5.16
C VAL A 137 -3.09 -4.71 -4.96
N TYR A 138 -3.88 -3.69 -5.38
CA TYR A 138 -5.34 -3.79 -5.43
C TYR A 138 -5.80 -4.97 -6.30
N TYR A 139 -5.28 -5.06 -7.53
CA TYR A 139 -5.65 -6.14 -8.43
C TYR A 139 -5.13 -7.51 -8.00
N LEU A 140 -4.01 -7.56 -7.26
CA LEU A 140 -3.57 -8.81 -6.63
C LEU A 140 -4.62 -9.31 -5.63
N VAL A 141 -5.14 -8.43 -4.77
CA VAL A 141 -6.20 -8.78 -3.81
C VAL A 141 -7.47 -9.24 -4.52
N GLU A 142 -7.93 -8.50 -5.53
CA GLU A 142 -9.12 -8.87 -6.33
C GLU A 142 -8.95 -10.25 -6.98
N VAL A 143 -7.79 -10.51 -7.58
CA VAL A 143 -7.56 -11.79 -8.26
C VAL A 143 -7.44 -12.94 -7.27
N LEU A 144 -6.82 -12.73 -6.12
CA LEU A 144 -6.74 -13.74 -5.07
C LEU A 144 -8.11 -14.05 -4.45
N SER A 145 -9.02 -13.07 -4.32
CA SER A 145 -10.37 -13.34 -3.80
C SER A 145 -11.20 -14.21 -4.73
N ASP A 146 -10.94 -14.14 -6.04
CA ASP A 146 -11.70 -14.87 -7.07
C ASP A 146 -11.11 -16.26 -7.38
N MET A 147 -9.85 -16.50 -7.00
CA MET A 147 -9.19 -17.77 -7.25
C MET A 147 -9.62 -18.83 -6.25
N LYS A 148 -9.77 -20.07 -6.73
CA LYS A 148 -10.03 -21.23 -5.88
C LYS A 148 -8.76 -21.62 -5.12
N ASP A 149 -8.95 -22.18 -3.93
CA ASP A 149 -7.90 -22.80 -3.13
C ASP A 149 -6.76 -21.85 -2.73
N VAL A 150 -7.01 -20.53 -2.71
CA VAL A 150 -6.07 -19.54 -2.19
C VAL A 150 -5.92 -19.72 -0.68
N PRO A 151 -4.70 -19.89 -0.16
CA PRO A 151 -4.47 -19.92 1.27
C PRO A 151 -4.83 -18.58 1.92
N GLU A 152 -5.61 -18.61 2.99
CA GLU A 152 -5.98 -17.41 3.77
C GLU A 152 -4.74 -16.61 4.21
N SER A 153 -3.64 -17.31 4.49
CA SER A 153 -2.36 -16.72 4.81
C SER A 153 -1.79 -15.87 3.67
N ILE A 154 -1.89 -16.28 2.40
CA ILE A 154 -1.44 -15.46 1.25
C ILE A 154 -2.38 -14.28 1.08
N TYR A 155 -3.69 -14.54 1.11
CA TYR A 155 -4.72 -13.53 0.86
C TYR A 155 -4.67 -12.38 1.88
N SER A 156 -4.65 -12.71 3.19
CA SER A 156 -4.57 -11.71 4.26
C SER A 156 -3.30 -10.85 4.19
N LYS A 157 -2.15 -11.41 3.81
CA LYS A 157 -0.91 -10.64 3.58
C LYS A 157 -1.08 -9.65 2.43
N ALA A 158 -1.67 -10.07 1.32
CA ALA A 158 -1.93 -9.19 0.18
C ALA A 158 -2.86 -8.04 0.56
N GLN A 159 -3.92 -8.30 1.33
CA GLN A 159 -4.83 -7.27 1.82
C GLN A 159 -4.13 -6.27 2.73
N GLU A 160 -3.30 -6.75 3.65
CA GLU A 160 -2.58 -5.85 4.55
C GLU A 160 -1.52 -5.02 3.81
N ILE A 161 -0.80 -5.61 2.86
CA ILE A 161 0.13 -4.88 1.99
C ILE A 161 -0.62 -3.77 1.23
N GLU A 162 -1.74 -4.10 0.60
CA GLU A 162 -2.59 -3.15 -0.15
C GLU A 162 -3.02 -1.96 0.73
N LEU A 163 -3.49 -2.23 1.94
CA LEU A 163 -3.90 -1.20 2.89
C LEU A 163 -2.73 -0.29 3.26
N LYS A 164 -1.56 -0.88 3.59
CA LYS A 164 -0.39 -0.11 4.03
C LYS A 164 0.18 0.76 2.91
N PHE A 165 0.13 0.30 1.66
CA PHE A 165 0.50 1.14 0.50
C PHE A 165 -0.39 2.37 0.38
N ARG A 166 -1.71 2.21 0.50
CA ARG A 166 -2.66 3.34 0.49
C ARG A 166 -2.39 4.31 1.63
N GLU A 167 -2.23 3.80 2.86
CA GLU A 167 -1.96 4.64 4.03
C GLU A 167 -0.67 5.47 3.88
N ILE A 168 0.43 4.88 3.39
CA ILE A 168 1.68 5.63 3.16
C ILE A 168 1.50 6.66 2.04
N HIS A 169 0.78 6.32 0.97
CA HIS A 169 0.51 7.24 -0.12
C HIS A 169 -0.30 8.46 0.35
N ASP A 170 -1.33 8.24 1.16
CA ASP A 170 -2.15 9.30 1.74
C ASP A 170 -1.35 10.19 2.69
N ASP A 171 -0.50 9.59 3.53
CA ASP A 171 0.44 10.30 4.41
C ASP A 171 1.36 11.24 3.61
N LEU A 172 1.97 10.75 2.53
CA LEU A 172 2.86 11.57 1.69
C LEU A 172 2.10 12.70 0.96
N THR A 173 0.88 12.42 0.50
CA THR A 173 0.00 13.42 -0.12
C THR A 173 -0.39 14.50 0.89
N TRP A 174 -0.67 14.12 2.13
CA TRP A 174 -0.91 15.05 3.23
C TRP A 174 0.33 15.90 3.52
N VAL A 175 1.51 15.28 3.63
CA VAL A 175 2.79 16.01 3.82
C VAL A 175 3.00 17.03 2.70
N LEU A 176 2.75 16.66 1.44
CA LEU A 176 2.91 17.55 0.29
C LEU A 176 2.01 18.80 0.42
N LYS A 177 0.74 18.62 0.81
CA LYS A 177 -0.21 19.72 1.03
C LYS A 177 0.17 20.56 2.25
N LYS A 178 0.67 19.93 3.32
CA LYS A 178 1.09 20.62 4.55
C LYS A 178 2.31 21.50 4.33
N VAL A 179 3.35 20.97 3.67
CA VAL A 179 4.62 21.69 3.41
C VAL A 179 4.48 22.68 2.25
N TYR A 180 3.62 22.40 1.27
CA TYR A 180 3.41 23.26 0.10
C TYR A 180 1.91 23.56 -0.14
N PRO A 181 1.25 24.41 0.66
CA PRO A 181 -0.21 24.59 0.62
C PRO A 181 -0.80 25.04 -0.71
N LYS A 182 -0.03 25.75 -1.54
CA LYS A 182 -0.47 26.26 -2.86
C LYS A 182 -0.14 25.29 -4.01
N ILE A 183 0.14 24.03 -3.70
CA ILE A 183 0.61 23.08 -4.72
C ILE A 183 -0.55 22.51 -5.54
N THR A 184 -0.38 22.52 -6.86
CA THR A 184 -1.10 21.63 -7.76
C THR A 184 -0.21 20.42 -8.07
N PHE A 185 -0.79 19.24 -7.96
CA PHE A 185 -0.11 17.97 -8.20
C PHE A 185 -1.09 17.02 -8.89
N TRP A 186 -0.59 16.41 -9.96
CA TRP A 186 -1.28 15.38 -10.72
C TRP A 186 -0.40 14.15 -10.66
N GLU A 187 -0.97 13.07 -10.18
CA GLU A 187 -0.28 11.78 -10.14
C GLU A 187 -0.06 11.27 -11.55
N LYS A 188 1.11 10.65 -11.75
CA LYS A 188 1.42 9.97 -12.99
C LYS A 188 0.77 8.61 -12.97
N THR A 189 -0.04 8.32 -13.98
CA THR A 189 -0.49 6.96 -14.23
C THR A 189 0.69 6.13 -14.71
N ILE A 190 1.04 5.09 -13.95
CA ILE A 190 2.06 4.11 -14.34
C ILE A 190 1.35 2.84 -14.77
N ILE A 191 1.69 2.36 -15.97
CA ILE A 191 1.14 1.15 -16.53
C ILE A 191 2.04 -0.02 -16.12
N TRP A 192 1.48 -0.99 -15.41
CA TRP A 192 2.16 -2.23 -15.11
C TRP A 192 1.92 -3.25 -16.23
N GLU A 193 2.99 -3.65 -16.92
CA GLU A 193 2.91 -4.48 -18.13
C GLU A 193 2.28 -5.87 -17.90
N TYR A 194 2.35 -6.41 -16.68
CA TYR A 194 1.78 -7.72 -16.34
C TYR A 194 0.35 -7.66 -15.81
N LEU A 195 -0.24 -6.47 -15.65
CA LEU A 195 -1.63 -6.33 -15.19
C LEU A 195 -2.64 -7.10 -16.06
N PRO A 196 -2.56 -7.07 -17.41
CA PRO A 196 -3.43 -7.90 -18.24
C PRO A 196 -3.24 -9.41 -17.99
N GLY A 197 -2.01 -9.84 -17.67
CA GLY A 197 -1.70 -11.22 -17.32
C GLY A 197 -2.32 -11.62 -15.98
N LEU A 198 -2.24 -10.75 -14.96
CA LEU A 198 -2.85 -10.97 -13.66
C LEU A 198 -4.38 -11.16 -13.75
N ARG A 199 -5.04 -10.37 -14.61
CA ARG A 199 -6.51 -10.42 -14.83
C ARG A 199 -6.95 -11.44 -15.89
N SER A 200 -6.02 -12.16 -16.49
CA SER A 200 -6.30 -13.16 -17.53
C SER A 200 -7.00 -14.39 -16.94
N THR A 201 -7.79 -15.12 -17.73
CA THR A 201 -8.27 -16.46 -17.33
C THR A 201 -7.19 -17.54 -17.43
N ASP A 202 -6.08 -17.24 -18.09
CA ASP A 202 -4.91 -18.11 -18.23
C ASP A 202 -4.10 -18.14 -16.93
N THR A 203 -4.11 -19.30 -16.27
CA THR A 203 -3.40 -19.56 -15.01
C THR A 203 -1.90 -19.25 -15.09
N SER A 204 -1.23 -19.60 -16.19
CA SER A 204 0.21 -19.37 -16.34
C SER A 204 0.53 -17.87 -16.43
N LYS A 205 -0.32 -17.09 -17.10
CA LYS A 205 -0.17 -15.61 -17.13
C LYS A 205 -0.44 -14.97 -15.77
N LYS A 206 -1.41 -15.48 -15.00
CA LYS A 206 -1.66 -15.00 -13.63
C LYS A 206 -0.43 -15.19 -12.76
N PHE A 207 0.13 -16.41 -12.74
CA PHE A 207 1.27 -16.71 -11.90
C PHE A 207 2.56 -16.03 -12.37
N LEU A 208 2.74 -15.79 -13.67
CA LEU A 208 3.83 -14.94 -14.17
C LEU A 208 3.73 -13.50 -13.64
N ALA A 209 2.52 -12.92 -13.62
CA ALA A 209 2.31 -11.60 -13.07
C ALA A 209 2.53 -11.56 -11.55
N MET A 210 2.06 -12.56 -10.80
CA MET A 210 2.32 -12.69 -9.38
C MET A 210 3.82 -12.87 -9.07
N PHE A 211 4.54 -13.62 -9.90
CA PHE A 211 6.00 -13.79 -9.81
C PHE A 211 6.74 -12.46 -9.98
N ASN A 212 6.37 -11.66 -11.00
CA ASN A 212 6.90 -10.30 -11.18
C ASN A 212 6.59 -9.41 -9.98
N LEU A 213 5.31 -9.32 -9.57
CA LEU A 213 4.87 -8.44 -8.50
C LEU A 213 5.56 -8.79 -7.18
N SER A 214 5.62 -10.08 -6.83
CA SER A 214 6.28 -10.57 -5.62
C SER A 214 7.77 -10.23 -5.60
N HIS A 215 8.48 -10.41 -6.71
CA HIS A 215 9.90 -10.04 -6.78
C HIS A 215 10.09 -8.52 -6.66
N CYS A 216 9.36 -7.74 -7.45
CA CYS A 216 9.49 -6.30 -7.47
C CYS A 216 9.15 -5.67 -6.12
N LEU A 217 8.17 -6.21 -5.41
CA LEU A 217 7.79 -5.67 -4.10
C LEU A 217 8.92 -5.82 -3.08
N ARG A 218 9.61 -6.97 -3.10
CA ARG A 218 10.78 -7.20 -2.25
C ARG A 218 11.94 -6.26 -2.58
N VAL A 219 12.14 -5.94 -3.85
CA VAL A 219 13.19 -5.00 -4.25
C VAL A 219 12.82 -3.56 -3.86
N ASP A 220 11.60 -3.15 -4.17
CA ASP A 220 11.16 -1.77 -4.02
C ASP A 220 11.00 -1.33 -2.58
N ILE A 221 10.63 -2.25 -1.68
CA ILE A 221 10.43 -1.87 -0.28
C ILE A 221 11.71 -1.35 0.38
N PHE A 222 12.90 -1.79 -0.08
CA PHE A 222 14.17 -1.21 0.33
C PHE A 222 14.30 0.25 -0.08
N PHE A 223 13.93 0.57 -1.33
CA PHE A 223 13.94 1.95 -1.83
C PHE A 223 12.88 2.80 -1.13
N ILE A 224 11.68 2.28 -0.90
CA ILE A 224 10.62 2.99 -0.17
C ILE A 224 11.12 3.43 1.21
N LYS A 225 11.67 2.49 2.00
CA LYS A 225 12.20 2.80 3.34
C LYS A 225 13.30 3.85 3.28
N TYR A 226 14.26 3.67 2.38
CA TYR A 226 15.35 4.62 2.19
C TYR A 226 14.84 6.03 1.86
N HIS A 227 13.92 6.14 0.90
CA HIS A 227 13.39 7.43 0.46
C HIS A 227 12.51 8.11 1.50
N LEU A 228 11.73 7.34 2.27
CA LEU A 228 10.96 7.86 3.40
C LEU A 228 11.86 8.48 4.47
N SER A 229 12.93 7.77 4.88
CA SER A 229 13.91 8.29 5.84
C SER A 229 14.61 9.55 5.32
N ALA A 230 15.03 9.55 4.06
CA ALA A 230 15.67 10.71 3.45
C ALA A 230 14.73 11.93 3.34
N LEU A 231 13.44 11.71 3.04
CA LEU A 231 12.44 12.78 3.01
C LEU A 231 12.13 13.33 4.39
N MET A 232 12.06 12.46 5.41
CA MET A 232 11.92 12.87 6.80
C MET A 232 13.06 13.79 7.19
N CYS A 233 14.31 13.36 7.04
CA CYS A 233 15.49 14.17 7.32
C CYS A 233 15.46 15.53 6.58
N ARG A 234 15.12 15.54 5.28
CA ARG A 234 15.08 16.79 4.49
C ARG A 234 13.93 17.75 4.87
N ILE A 235 12.83 17.25 5.41
CA ILE A 235 11.63 18.06 5.69
C ILE A 235 11.59 18.49 7.16
N THR A 236 11.96 17.61 8.09
CA THR A 236 11.85 17.85 9.53
C THR A 236 13.20 18.11 10.19
N GLY A 237 14.32 17.74 9.55
CA GLY A 237 15.66 17.80 10.14
C GLY A 237 15.91 16.74 11.23
N GLN A 238 15.06 15.71 11.34
CA GLN A 238 15.18 14.65 12.34
C GLN A 238 15.49 13.29 11.72
N ASP A 239 16.12 12.41 12.52
CA ASP A 239 16.44 11.01 12.21
C ASP A 239 17.17 10.85 10.85
N CYS A 240 18.13 11.76 10.61
CA CYS A 240 19.22 11.64 9.64
C CYS A 240 20.31 10.71 10.21
#